data_AF-A0A1M6E5N0-F1
#
_entry.id   AF-A0A1M6E5N0-F1
#
_cell.length_a   1.000
_cell.length_b   1.000
_cell.length_c   1.000
_cell.angle_alpha   90.00
_cell.angle_beta   90.00
_cell.angle_gamma   90.00
#
_symmetry.space_group_name_H-M   'P 1'
#
loop_
_entity.id
_entity.type
_entity.pdbx_description
1 polymer ?
#
loop_
_entity_poly.entity_id
_entity_poly.type
_entity_poly.pdbx_seq_one_letter_code
_entity_poly.pdbx_strand_id
1 'polypeptide(L)'
;MKLLHSLDQVSKLINSGKKMRDSIPIGFISGLMGTIVMDLSNLMFKKTGISEKTYAQFAGSVLMRPSRLLLKENRILGQILHLITGSIIGIPLFAVLKKTGKDNYLFKGAIYGTFTWELLYSFGLRYNVFRSKAHSTSTHITTLIDNLVYGFVSSATIIFLTDHAVLPKGSDKQLETQMEGEMPKVNDNGIGDSFYNYEDEVRLH
;
A
#
# COMPACT_ATOMS: atom_id res chain seq x y z
N MET A 1 6.57 3.39 37.62
CA MET A 1 6.89 4.68 36.96
C MET A 1 8.05 4.61 35.97
N LYS A 2 9.20 3.97 36.26
CA LYS A 2 10.34 3.89 35.29
C LYS A 2 10.00 3.28 33.92
N LEU A 3 9.17 2.24 33.89
CA LEU A 3 8.73 1.59 32.64
C LEU A 3 7.97 2.53 31.69
N LEU A 4 7.08 3.37 32.23
CA LEU A 4 6.32 4.34 31.43
C LEU A 4 7.24 5.44 30.87
N HIS A 5 8.26 5.85 31.63
CA HIS A 5 9.24 6.83 31.19
C HIS A 5 10.17 6.28 30.08
N SER A 6 10.57 5.01 30.17
CA SER A 6 11.36 4.35 29.11
C SER A 6 10.57 4.20 27.81
N LEU A 7 9.27 3.89 27.90
CA LEU A 7 8.38 3.83 26.73
C LEU A 7 8.18 5.21 26.09
N ASP A 8 8.04 6.27 26.89
CA ASP A 8 7.94 7.64 26.40
C ASP A 8 9.22 8.12 25.71
N GLN A 9 10.39 7.77 26.24
CA GLN A 9 11.68 8.09 25.60
C GLN A 9 11.89 7.34 24.29
N VAL A 10 11.53 6.06 24.21
CA VAL A 10 11.58 5.30 22.95
C VAL A 10 10.60 5.88 21.93
N SER A 11 9.40 6.26 22.36
CA SER A 11 8.41 6.94 21.50
C SER A 11 8.91 8.29 20.97
N LYS A 12 9.59 9.09 21.81
CA LYS A 12 10.19 10.37 21.41
C LYS A 12 11.35 10.19 20.44
N LEU A 13 12.24 9.22 20.67
CA LEU A 13 13.34 8.92 19.73
C LEU A 13 12.83 8.46 18.37
N ILE A 14 11.76 7.67 18.37
CA ILE A 14 11.03 7.28 17.16
C ILE A 14 10.43 8.49 16.43
N ASN A 15 9.89 9.46 17.17
CA ASN A 15 9.28 10.67 16.61
C ASN A 15 10.28 11.78 16.23
N SER A 16 11.52 11.71 16.69
CA SER A 16 12.57 12.69 16.38
C SER A 16 13.27 12.45 15.04
N GLY A 17 13.02 11.32 14.38
CA GLY A 17 13.45 11.11 12.99
C GLY A 17 12.71 12.09 12.06
N LYS A 18 13.42 12.71 11.11
CA LYS A 18 12.79 13.50 10.04
C LYS A 18 11.76 12.62 9.32
N LYS A 19 10.47 12.89 9.57
CA LYS A 19 9.37 12.17 8.94
C LYS A 19 9.40 12.42 7.43
N MET A 20 9.04 11.41 6.67
CA MET A 20 9.14 11.43 5.22
C MET A 20 7.87 12.05 4.61
N ARG A 21 8.02 12.69 3.45
CA ARG A 21 6.90 13.28 2.68
C ARG A 21 6.72 12.65 1.29
N ASP A 22 7.75 11.97 0.79
CA ASP A 22 7.73 11.35 -0.53
C ASP A 22 6.93 10.04 -0.50
N SER A 23 5.97 9.95 -1.41
CA SER A 23 5.00 8.86 -1.48
C SER A 23 5.65 7.54 -1.91
N ILE A 24 6.63 7.59 -2.82
CA ILE A 24 7.23 6.38 -3.39
C ILE A 24 8.08 5.66 -2.34
N PRO A 25 9.07 6.30 -1.68
CA PRO A 25 9.88 5.63 -0.66
C PRO A 25 9.07 5.19 0.55
N ILE A 26 8.10 6.01 1.02
CA ILE A 26 7.24 5.62 2.14
C ILE A 26 6.45 4.37 1.79
N GLY A 27 5.75 4.38 0.65
CA GLY A 27 4.96 3.25 0.20
C GLY A 27 5.80 2.00 0.00
N PHE A 28 6.96 2.13 -0.65
CA PHE A 28 7.88 1.03 -0.90
C PHE A 28 8.39 0.38 0.40
N ILE A 29 8.91 1.18 1.34
CA ILE A 29 9.43 0.68 2.63
C ILE A 29 8.30 0.06 3.46
N SER A 30 7.11 0.65 3.41
CA SER A 30 5.96 0.14 4.15
C SER A 30 5.48 -1.21 3.61
N GLY A 31 5.39 -1.35 2.28
CA GLY A 31 5.10 -2.63 1.64
C GLY A 31 6.18 -3.68 1.93
N LEU A 32 7.45 -3.29 1.93
CA LEU A 32 8.56 -4.19 2.30
C LEU A 32 8.39 -4.71 3.73
N MET A 33 8.12 -3.82 4.69
CA MET A 33 7.89 -4.19 6.09
C MET A 33 6.69 -5.12 6.25
N GLY A 34 5.57 -4.82 5.58
CA GLY A 34 4.41 -5.70 5.54
C GLY A 34 4.74 -7.09 4.99
N THR A 35 5.54 -7.14 3.93
CA THR A 35 5.93 -8.40 3.27
C THR A 35 6.84 -9.24 4.16
N ILE A 36 7.79 -8.63 4.85
CA ILE A 36 8.67 -9.32 5.80
C ILE A 36 7.85 -9.98 6.92
N VAL A 37 6.91 -9.24 7.54
CA VAL A 37 6.10 -9.79 8.62
C VAL A 37 5.13 -10.86 8.10
N MET A 38 4.59 -10.67 6.90
CA MET A 38 3.78 -11.66 6.20
C MET A 38 4.56 -12.96 5.94
N ASP A 39 5.82 -12.88 5.49
CA ASP A 39 6.67 -14.05 5.30
C ASP A 39 6.97 -14.77 6.61
N LEU A 40 7.20 -14.03 7.70
CA LEU A 40 7.38 -14.62 9.02
C LEU A 40 6.12 -15.41 9.45
N SER A 41 4.93 -14.83 9.25
CA SER A 41 3.65 -15.50 9.48
C SER A 41 3.51 -16.77 8.65
N ASN A 42 3.77 -16.66 7.35
CA ASN A 42 3.71 -17.78 6.42
C ASN A 42 4.68 -18.90 6.77
N LEU A 43 5.91 -18.58 7.17
CA LEU A 43 6.90 -19.55 7.62
C LEU A 43 6.45 -20.29 8.88
N MET A 44 5.73 -19.64 9.80
CA MET A 44 5.13 -20.31 10.96
C MET A 44 4.04 -21.29 10.52
N PHE A 45 3.13 -20.89 9.62
CA PHE A 45 2.11 -21.79 9.07
C PHE A 45 2.72 -22.95 8.28
N LYS A 46 3.82 -22.70 7.57
CA LYS A 46 4.53 -23.72 6.81
C LYS A 46 5.21 -24.73 7.73
N LYS A 47 5.85 -24.28 8.82
CA LYS A 47 6.51 -25.14 9.81
C LYS A 47 5.52 -26.02 10.59
N THR A 48 4.33 -25.51 10.85
CA THR A 48 3.25 -26.25 11.53
C THR A 48 2.46 -27.16 10.59
N GLY A 49 2.76 -27.14 9.28
CA GLY A 49 2.10 -27.97 8.27
C GLY A 49 0.73 -27.47 7.81
N ILE A 50 0.25 -26.32 8.32
CA ILE A 50 -1.03 -25.72 7.94
C ILE A 50 -0.98 -25.18 6.50
N SER A 51 0.16 -24.59 6.12
CA SER A 51 0.41 -24.10 4.75
C SER A 51 1.29 -25.05 3.95
N GLU A 52 0.91 -25.32 2.70
CA GLU A 52 1.65 -26.18 1.78
C GLU A 52 2.84 -25.48 1.13
N LYS A 53 2.79 -24.16 0.98
CA LYS A 53 3.74 -23.40 0.15
C LYS A 53 4.13 -22.11 0.81
N THR A 54 5.36 -21.71 0.55
CA THR A 54 5.87 -20.38 0.92
C THR A 54 5.61 -19.36 -0.16
N TYR A 55 5.54 -18.08 0.19
CA TYR A 55 5.43 -17.02 -0.82
C TYR A 55 6.62 -16.96 -1.77
N ALA A 56 7.82 -17.27 -1.30
CA ALA A 56 8.99 -17.49 -2.17
C ALA A 56 8.71 -18.52 -3.28
N GLN A 57 7.97 -19.59 -2.97
CA GLN A 57 7.60 -20.61 -3.95
C GLN A 57 6.51 -20.12 -4.91
N PHE A 58 5.53 -19.35 -4.43
CA PHE A 58 4.52 -18.76 -5.32
C PHE A 58 5.17 -17.77 -6.29
N ALA A 59 5.88 -16.77 -5.77
CA ALA A 59 6.54 -15.75 -6.58
C ALA A 59 7.58 -16.36 -7.52
N GLY A 60 8.47 -17.23 -7.03
CA GLY A 60 9.44 -17.91 -7.87
C GLY A 60 8.80 -18.73 -8.99
N SER A 61 7.59 -19.27 -8.78
CA SER A 61 6.90 -20.07 -9.81
C SER A 61 6.41 -19.27 -11.02
N VAL A 62 6.46 -17.94 -10.96
CA VAL A 62 6.24 -17.07 -12.12
C VAL A 62 7.36 -17.27 -13.14
N LEU A 63 8.60 -17.38 -12.68
CA LEU A 63 9.78 -17.49 -13.57
C LEU A 63 10.15 -18.94 -13.88
N MET A 64 10.01 -19.83 -12.90
CA MET A 64 10.54 -21.20 -13.01
C MET A 64 9.52 -22.28 -12.65
N ARG A 65 9.83 -23.53 -13.02
CA ARG A 65 8.97 -24.68 -12.72
C ARG A 65 9.00 -24.99 -11.22
N PRO A 66 7.90 -25.51 -10.62
CA PRO A 66 7.84 -25.81 -9.18
C PRO A 66 8.95 -26.74 -8.68
N SER A 67 9.38 -27.72 -9.48
CA SER A 67 10.47 -28.64 -9.13
C SER A 67 11.82 -27.94 -8.94
N ARG A 68 12.06 -26.84 -9.66
CA ARG A 68 13.31 -26.05 -9.53
C ARG A 68 13.35 -25.25 -8.23
N LEU A 69 12.21 -24.94 -7.61
CA LEU A 69 12.10 -24.20 -6.35
C LEU A 69 12.41 -25.05 -5.10
N LEU A 70 12.75 -26.33 -5.30
CA LEU A 70 13.33 -27.16 -4.26
C LEU A 70 14.79 -26.77 -3.97
N LEU A 71 15.49 -26.22 -4.97
CA LEU A 71 16.85 -25.72 -4.84
C LEU A 71 16.86 -24.39 -4.07
N LYS A 72 17.85 -24.23 -3.17
CA LYS A 72 17.93 -23.06 -2.28
C LYS A 72 18.08 -21.75 -3.04
N GLU A 73 18.97 -21.70 -4.03
CA GLU A 73 19.24 -20.51 -4.87
C GLU A 73 17.97 -20.00 -5.57
N ASN A 74 17.22 -20.92 -6.15
CA ASN A 74 15.96 -20.64 -6.83
C ASN A 74 14.88 -20.14 -5.88
N ARG A 75 14.86 -20.65 -4.64
CA ARG A 75 13.97 -20.15 -3.60
C ARG A 75 14.35 -18.74 -3.15
N ILE A 76 15.65 -18.44 -3.05
CA ILE A 76 16.13 -17.08 -2.74
C ILE A 76 15.69 -16.10 -3.83
N LEU A 77 15.82 -16.47 -5.11
CA LEU A 77 15.33 -15.63 -6.20
C LEU A 77 13.81 -15.40 -6.10
N GLY A 78 13.04 -16.44 -5.80
CA GLY A 78 11.61 -16.31 -5.54
C GLY A 78 11.28 -15.40 -4.35
N GLN A 79 12.09 -15.46 -3.29
CA GLN A 79 11.97 -14.59 -2.11
C GLN A 79 12.26 -13.12 -2.46
N ILE A 80 13.31 -12.86 -3.25
CA ILE A 80 13.63 -11.50 -3.71
C ILE A 80 12.49 -10.95 -4.55
N LEU A 81 11.98 -11.74 -5.49
CA LEU A 81 10.84 -11.34 -6.32
C LEU A 81 9.62 -11.02 -5.45
N HIS A 82 9.33 -11.85 -4.46
CA HIS A 82 8.22 -11.63 -3.53
C HIS A 82 8.36 -10.32 -2.75
N LEU A 83 9.54 -10.06 -2.17
CA LEU A 83 9.83 -8.84 -1.41
C LEU A 83 9.68 -7.59 -2.29
N ILE A 84 10.20 -7.62 -3.52
CA ILE A 84 10.08 -6.50 -4.46
C ILE A 84 8.61 -6.27 -4.83
N THR A 85 7.87 -7.32 -5.17
CA THR A 85 6.44 -7.21 -5.50
C THR A 85 5.65 -6.60 -4.34
N GLY A 86 5.82 -7.12 -3.12
CA GLY A 86 5.12 -6.59 -1.95
C GLY A 86 5.53 -5.15 -1.61
N SER A 87 6.79 -4.78 -1.83
CA SER A 87 7.24 -3.39 -1.70
C SER A 87 6.52 -2.45 -2.67
N ILE A 88 6.45 -2.81 -3.95
CA ILE A 88 5.76 -2.01 -4.98
C ILE A 88 4.27 -1.86 -4.66
N ILE A 89 3.62 -2.92 -4.18
CA ILE A 89 2.21 -2.91 -3.80
C ILE A 89 1.94 -2.02 -2.57
N GLY A 90 2.94 -1.68 -1.76
CA GLY A 90 2.79 -0.69 -0.69
C GLY A 90 2.59 0.74 -1.20
N ILE A 91 3.01 1.06 -2.43
CA ILE A 91 2.94 2.41 -3.01
C ILE A 91 1.48 2.87 -3.21
N PRO A 92 0.59 2.10 -3.86
CA PRO A 92 -0.81 2.50 -3.97
C PRO A 92 -1.53 2.57 -2.62
N LEU A 93 -1.17 1.75 -1.63
CA LEU A 93 -1.74 1.85 -0.27
C LEU A 93 -1.46 3.23 0.35
N PHE A 94 -0.24 3.75 0.18
CA PHE A 94 0.07 5.11 0.63
C PHE A 94 -0.82 6.15 -0.05
N ALA A 95 -1.03 6.05 -1.37
CA ALA A 95 -1.92 6.95 -2.10
C ALA A 95 -3.37 6.86 -1.59
N VAL A 96 -3.86 5.66 -1.26
CA VAL A 96 -5.18 5.46 -0.66
C VAL A 96 -5.28 6.16 0.70
N LEU A 97 -4.28 5.99 1.58
CA LEU A 97 -4.29 6.66 2.91
C LEU A 97 -4.12 8.17 2.80
N LYS A 98 -3.33 8.66 1.84
CA LYS A 98 -3.20 10.10 1.55
C LYS A 98 -4.53 10.71 1.12
N LYS A 99 -5.32 10.00 0.30
CA LYS A 99 -6.63 10.48 -0.18
C LYS A 99 -7.75 10.33 0.85
N THR A 100 -7.74 9.24 1.62
CA THR A 100 -8.83 8.89 2.56
C THR A 100 -8.55 9.29 4.00
N GLY A 101 -7.36 9.80 4.28
CA GLY A 101 -6.90 10.17 5.62
C GLY A 101 -6.42 8.98 6.45
N LYS A 102 -5.80 9.29 7.59
CA LYS A 102 -5.21 8.30 8.50
C LYS A 102 -6.19 7.63 9.45
N ASP A 103 -7.45 8.06 9.49
CA ASP A 103 -8.44 7.45 10.39
C ASP A 103 -8.71 6.01 9.97
N ASN A 104 -8.82 5.12 10.96
CA ASN A 104 -9.02 3.70 10.76
C ASN A 104 -8.02 3.08 9.78
N TYR A 105 -6.76 3.57 9.75
CA TYR A 105 -5.73 3.10 8.82
C TYR A 105 -5.51 1.58 8.88
N LEU A 106 -5.65 0.96 10.06
CA LEU A 106 -5.56 -0.50 10.21
C LEU A 106 -6.66 -1.22 9.43
N PHE A 107 -7.91 -0.76 9.53
CA PHE A 107 -9.04 -1.34 8.81
C PHE A 107 -8.91 -1.12 7.30
N LYS A 108 -8.51 0.08 6.86
CA LYS A 108 -8.19 0.37 5.46
C LYS A 108 -7.06 -0.52 4.95
N GLY A 109 -6.03 -0.71 5.77
CA GLY A 109 -4.92 -1.62 5.52
C GLY A 109 -5.37 -3.06 5.35
N ALA A 110 -6.23 -3.57 6.25
CA ALA A 110 -6.80 -4.91 6.15
C ALA A 110 -7.57 -5.13 4.84
N ILE A 111 -8.49 -4.21 4.50
CA ILE A 111 -9.24 -4.25 3.24
C ILE A 111 -8.27 -4.27 2.06
N TYR A 112 -7.27 -3.38 2.06
CA TYR A 112 -6.28 -3.30 1.00
C TYR A 112 -5.45 -4.58 0.87
N GLY A 113 -5.06 -5.19 1.99
CA GLY A 113 -4.35 -6.46 2.03
C GLY A 113 -5.19 -7.59 1.44
N THR A 114 -6.45 -7.73 1.86
CA THR A 114 -7.39 -8.70 1.28
C THR A 114 -7.65 -8.46 -0.20
N PHE A 115 -7.76 -7.19 -0.63
CA PHE A 115 -7.90 -6.85 -2.04
C PHE A 115 -6.65 -7.22 -2.85
N THR A 116 -5.46 -6.99 -2.29
CA THR A 116 -4.18 -7.40 -2.89
C THR A 116 -4.11 -8.91 -3.05
N TRP A 117 -4.57 -9.67 -2.05
CA TRP A 117 -4.69 -11.12 -2.14
C TRP A 117 -5.56 -11.53 -3.32
N GLU A 118 -6.78 -11.00 -3.43
CA GLU A 118 -7.68 -11.35 -4.52
C GLU A 118 -7.08 -10.96 -5.89
N LEU A 119 -6.47 -9.78 -5.97
CA LEU A 119 -5.86 -9.27 -7.20
C LEU A 119 -4.64 -10.07 -7.65
N LEU A 120 -3.77 -10.52 -6.74
CA LEU A 120 -2.55 -11.23 -7.12
C LEU A 120 -2.77 -12.74 -7.12
N TYR A 121 -3.35 -13.27 -6.06
CA TYR A 121 -3.50 -14.71 -5.85
C TYR A 121 -4.60 -15.29 -6.74
N SER A 122 -5.84 -14.78 -6.64
CA SER A 122 -6.98 -15.32 -7.39
C SER A 122 -6.82 -15.06 -8.89
N PHE A 123 -6.37 -13.86 -9.28
CA PHE A 123 -6.01 -13.56 -10.67
C PHE A 123 -4.84 -14.43 -11.17
N GLY A 124 -3.74 -14.50 -10.40
CA GLY A 124 -2.55 -15.24 -10.80
C GLY A 124 -2.81 -16.74 -10.95
N LEU A 125 -3.70 -17.32 -10.15
CA LEU A 125 -4.18 -18.69 -10.32
C LEU A 125 -5.08 -18.85 -11.54
N ARG A 126 -6.06 -17.94 -11.73
CA ARG A 126 -7.02 -17.98 -12.86
C ARG A 126 -6.32 -17.90 -14.22
N TYR A 127 -5.29 -17.06 -14.34
CA TYR A 127 -4.54 -16.87 -15.58
C TYR A 127 -3.28 -17.74 -15.68
N ASN A 128 -3.10 -18.71 -14.77
CA ASN A 128 -1.93 -19.60 -14.71
C ASN A 128 -0.57 -18.86 -14.70
N VAL A 129 -0.54 -17.65 -14.13
CA VAL A 129 0.69 -16.88 -13.90
C VAL A 129 1.57 -17.63 -12.89
N PHE A 130 0.96 -18.21 -11.85
CA PHE A 130 1.65 -19.09 -10.92
C PHE A 130 1.64 -20.52 -11.42
N ARG A 131 2.85 -21.08 -11.61
CA ARG A 131 3.01 -22.51 -11.91
C ARG A 131 2.92 -23.37 -10.66
N SER A 132 3.14 -22.80 -9.48
CA SER A 132 2.93 -23.48 -8.19
C SER A 132 1.51 -23.23 -7.71
N LYS A 133 0.73 -24.31 -7.53
CA LYS A 133 -0.64 -24.26 -7.00
C LYS A 133 -0.64 -24.82 -5.57
N ALA A 134 -1.51 -24.25 -4.73
CA ALA A 134 -1.89 -24.89 -3.47
C ALA A 134 -3.15 -25.71 -3.70
N HIS A 135 -3.26 -26.82 -2.97
CA HIS A 135 -4.38 -27.76 -3.09
C HIS A 135 -5.23 -27.77 -1.82
N SER A 136 -4.65 -27.47 -0.67
CA SER A 136 -5.35 -27.40 0.61
C SER A 136 -6.07 -26.06 0.84
N THR A 137 -7.33 -26.15 1.25
CA THR A 137 -8.14 -25.02 1.75
C THR A 137 -7.45 -24.30 2.90
N SER A 138 -6.72 -25.01 3.77
CA SER A 138 -5.97 -24.41 4.86
C SER A 138 -4.90 -23.44 4.35
N THR A 139 -4.26 -23.76 3.22
CA THR A 139 -3.29 -22.85 2.61
C THR A 139 -3.98 -21.57 2.15
N HIS A 140 -5.14 -21.67 1.48
CA HIS A 140 -5.90 -20.48 1.05
C HIS A 140 -6.31 -19.60 2.24
N ILE A 141 -6.77 -20.21 3.34
CA ILE A 141 -7.12 -19.48 4.58
C ILE A 141 -5.88 -18.80 5.17
N THR A 142 -4.75 -19.49 5.29
CA THR A 142 -3.52 -18.88 5.82
C THR A 142 -3.02 -17.75 4.92
N THR A 143 -3.16 -17.87 3.59
CA THR A 143 -2.79 -16.80 2.65
C THR A 143 -3.66 -15.55 2.88
N LEU A 144 -4.96 -15.71 3.15
CA LEU A 144 -5.84 -14.60 3.50
C LEU A 144 -5.39 -13.91 4.81
N ILE A 145 -5.08 -14.69 5.85
CA ILE A 145 -4.56 -14.18 7.14
C ILE A 145 -3.24 -13.43 6.94
N ASP A 146 -2.30 -14.02 6.20
CA ASP A 146 -1.02 -13.44 5.85
C ASP A 146 -1.20 -12.08 5.13
N ASN A 147 -2.18 -11.95 4.24
CA ASN A 147 -2.46 -10.69 3.55
C ASN A 147 -3.14 -9.64 4.46
N LEU A 148 -3.94 -10.05 5.44
CA LEU A 148 -4.40 -9.15 6.50
C LEU A 148 -3.22 -8.60 7.31
N VAL A 149 -2.28 -9.48 7.70
CA VAL A 149 -1.04 -9.10 8.39
C VAL A 149 -0.24 -8.09 7.55
N TYR A 150 -0.05 -8.36 6.25
CA TYR A 150 0.59 -7.43 5.33
C TYR A 150 -0.09 -6.05 5.36
N GLY A 151 -1.42 -6.02 5.27
CA GLY A 151 -2.21 -4.79 5.27
C GLY A 151 -2.09 -3.98 6.56
N PHE A 152 -2.19 -4.65 7.72
CA PHE A 152 -2.03 -4.03 9.03
C PHE A 152 -0.63 -3.45 9.22
N VAL A 153 0.39 -4.23 8.92
CA VAL A 153 1.79 -3.81 9.11
C VAL A 153 2.13 -2.68 8.15
N SER A 154 1.81 -2.82 6.85
CA SER A 154 2.11 -1.79 5.86
C SER A 154 1.43 -0.46 6.21
N SER A 155 0.16 -0.48 6.57
CA SER A 155 -0.56 0.74 6.97
C SER A 155 0.00 1.36 8.25
N ALA A 156 0.37 0.55 9.24
CA ALA A 156 1.04 1.04 10.46
C ALA A 156 2.41 1.65 10.16
N THR A 157 3.22 1.03 9.30
CA THR A 157 4.52 1.57 8.87
C THR A 157 4.35 2.88 8.11
N ILE A 158 3.31 3.02 7.28
CA ILE A 158 2.98 4.31 6.64
C ILE A 158 2.76 5.39 7.71
N ILE A 159 1.88 5.16 8.68
CA ILE A 159 1.59 6.15 9.72
C ILE A 159 2.84 6.50 10.53
N PHE A 160 3.70 5.51 10.79
CA PHE A 160 4.94 5.68 11.52
C PHE A 160 5.96 6.55 10.76
N LEU A 161 6.17 6.29 9.47
CA LEU A 161 7.18 6.98 8.65
C LEU A 161 6.73 8.37 8.16
N THR A 162 5.42 8.60 8.04
CA THR A 162 4.88 9.78 7.34
C THR A 162 4.75 11.00 8.24
N ASP A 163 5.11 12.16 7.70
CA ASP A 163 4.85 13.43 8.37
C ASP A 163 3.34 13.65 8.58
N HIS A 164 2.95 14.08 9.76
CA HIS A 164 1.55 14.30 10.11
C HIS A 164 0.83 15.29 9.20
N ALA A 165 1.56 16.22 8.56
CA ALA A 165 1.00 17.18 7.61
C ALA A 165 0.61 16.57 6.25
N VAL A 166 1.09 15.36 5.93
CA VAL A 166 0.88 14.74 4.61
C VAL A 166 -0.41 13.90 4.58
N LEU A 167 -0.85 13.38 5.73
CA LEU A 167 -2.05 12.57 5.85
C LEU A 167 -3.17 13.39 6.51
N PRO A 168 -4.26 13.70 5.78
CA PRO A 168 -5.36 14.47 6.34
C PRO A 168 -6.00 13.70 7.50
N LYS A 169 -6.46 14.43 8.52
CA LYS A 169 -7.46 13.88 9.46
C LYS A 169 -8.83 14.00 8.81
N GLY A 170 -9.71 13.05 9.06
CA GLY A 170 -11.08 13.03 8.53
C GLY A 170 -11.89 14.26 8.93
N SER A 171 -11.58 14.86 10.10
CA SER A 171 -12.19 16.12 10.54
C SER A 171 -11.80 17.32 9.68
N ASP A 172 -10.57 17.37 9.16
CA ASP A 172 -10.07 18.51 8.38
C ASP A 172 -10.74 18.54 7.00
N LYS A 173 -11.05 17.37 6.44
CA LYS A 173 -11.69 17.21 5.13
C LYS A 173 -13.18 17.59 5.14
N GLN A 174 -13.87 17.39 6.26
CA GLN A 174 -15.26 17.80 6.41
C GLN A 174 -15.39 19.33 6.47
N LEU A 175 -14.44 20.02 7.11
CA LEU A 175 -14.39 21.48 7.17
C LEU A 175 -14.10 22.10 5.80
N GLU A 176 -13.12 21.57 5.04
CA GLU A 176 -12.86 22.03 3.67
C GLU A 176 -14.08 21.85 2.75
N THR A 177 -14.75 20.68 2.83
CA THR A 177 -15.93 20.39 2.00
C THR A 177 -17.13 21.29 2.37
N GLN A 178 -17.27 21.68 3.64
CA GLN A 178 -18.30 22.63 4.08
C GLN A 178 -18.00 24.05 3.62
N MET A 179 -16.74 24.51 3.70
CA MET A 179 -16.35 25.85 3.24
C MET A 179 -16.46 26.01 1.72
N GLU A 180 -16.21 24.96 0.94
CA GLU A 180 -16.38 24.96 -0.52
C GLU A 180 -17.86 24.97 -0.94
N GLY A 181 -18.75 24.42 -0.11
CA GLY A 181 -20.20 24.46 -0.30
C GLY A 181 -20.87 25.77 0.10
N GLU A 182 -20.22 26.58 0.94
CA GLU A 182 -20.72 27.88 1.42
C GLU A 182 -20.22 29.08 0.59
N MET A 183 -19.31 28.90 -0.37
CA MET A 183 -18.95 29.98 -1.27
C MET A 183 -20.15 30.32 -2.18
N PRO A 184 -20.64 31.58 -2.17
CA PRO A 184 -21.73 31.98 -3.02
C PRO A 184 -21.31 31.77 -4.47
N LYS A 185 -22.09 30.98 -5.22
CA LYS A 185 -21.97 30.94 -6.68
C LYS A 185 -22.17 32.37 -7.18
N VAL A 186 -21.08 33.04 -7.56
CA VAL A 186 -21.14 34.31 -8.28
C VAL A 186 -21.91 34.01 -9.55
N ASN A 187 -23.15 34.52 -9.58
CA ASN A 187 -24.06 34.36 -10.69
C ASN A 187 -23.55 35.30 -11.78
N ASP A 188 -22.76 34.76 -12.72
CA ASP A 188 -22.24 35.49 -13.87
C ASP A 188 -23.37 35.67 -14.90
N ASN A 189 -24.36 36.49 -14.52
CA ASN A 189 -25.46 36.91 -15.37
C ASN A 189 -25.32 38.41 -15.64
N GLY A 190 -24.44 38.74 -16.58
CA GLY A 190 -24.66 39.83 -17.55
C GLY A 190 -24.13 41.21 -17.21
N ILE A 191 -22.92 41.52 -17.68
CA ILE A 191 -22.50 42.76 -18.36
C ILE A 191 -21.39 42.29 -19.32
N GLY A 192 -21.54 42.23 -20.65
CA GLY A 192 -21.83 43.37 -21.53
C GLY A 192 -20.51 44.00 -22.00
N ASP A 193 -20.13 43.67 -23.24
CA ASP A 193 -19.23 44.40 -24.16
C ASP A 193 -17.69 44.34 -23.96
N SER A 194 -17.03 43.66 -24.91
CA SER A 194 -16.13 44.28 -25.89
C SER A 194 -15.28 43.20 -26.59
N PHE A 195 -15.69 42.84 -27.81
CA PHE A 195 -14.87 42.12 -28.77
C PHE A 195 -13.72 43.02 -29.23
N TYR A 196 -12.47 42.70 -28.88
CA TYR A 196 -11.31 43.16 -29.62
C TYR A 196 -10.84 42.03 -30.55
N ASN A 197 -11.17 42.21 -31.83
CA ASN A 197 -10.80 41.35 -32.94
C ASN A 197 -9.38 41.72 -33.39
N TYR A 198 -8.43 40.77 -33.34
CA TYR A 198 -7.00 41.00 -33.57
C TYR A 198 -6.52 40.33 -34.88
N GLU A 199 -7.31 40.45 -35.96
CA GLU A 199 -7.00 39.75 -37.23
C GLU A 199 -6.73 40.65 -38.47
N ASP A 200 -6.65 41.98 -38.35
CA ASP A 200 -6.55 42.85 -39.54
C ASP A 200 -5.25 43.68 -39.69
N GLU A 201 -4.11 43.27 -39.11
CA GLU A 201 -2.86 44.05 -39.21
C GLU A 201 -1.65 43.37 -39.87
N VAL A 202 -1.88 42.37 -40.74
CA VAL A 202 -0.80 41.85 -41.61
C VAL A 202 -1.26 41.77 -43.07
N ARG A 203 -1.64 42.90 -43.65
CA ARG A 203 -1.55 43.14 -45.11
C ARG A 203 -1.34 44.63 -45.37
N LEU A 204 -0.27 44.93 -46.11
CA LEU A 204 0.18 46.23 -46.64
C LEU A 204 1.17 46.99 -45.76
N HIS A 205 2.45 46.60 -45.84
CA HIS A 205 3.49 47.42 -46.50
C HIS A 205 4.69 46.55 -46.88
#